data_AF-A0A924V777-F1
#
_entry.id   AF-A0A924V777-F1
#
_cell.length_a   1.000
_cell.length_b   1.000
_cell.length_c   1.000
_cell.angle_alpha   90.00
_cell.angle_beta   90.00
_cell.angle_gamma   90.00
#
_symmetry.space_group_name_H-M   'P 1'
#
loop_
_entity.id
_entity.type
_entity.pdbx_description
1 polymer ?
#
loop_
_entity_poly.entity_id
_entity_poly.type
_entity_poly.pdbx_seq_one_letter_code
_entity_poly.pdbx_strand_id
1 'polypeptide(L)'
;MDLWQTLAAAVLGNAIVLAVLGWLGKSLLEKLIQRDSKQFEIELKAKVDTTLEQFKNELQLRSIEHQIKLSRLHERRATVIAELNALLAEVMWEAESFLSLMEFAGEPSKQEKHQATMNKLTEFFRYFDKNRIYLPQKLCETTEKIVLEVRQHVIKFGVYLHWEDAALMDHTRKEKNDAWIGGWNAIKNQIPAVRVELENEFLLLLDPNS
;
A
#
# COMPACT_ATOMS: atom_id res chain seq x y z
N MET A 1 -73.18 7.07 78.22
CA MET A 1 -72.52 6.68 76.95
C MET A 1 -71.73 5.41 77.21
N ASP A 2 -72.01 4.35 76.46
CA ASP A 2 -71.40 3.03 76.67
C ASP A 2 -69.94 2.98 76.20
N LEU A 3 -69.08 2.41 77.05
CA LEU A 3 -67.65 2.19 76.81
C LEU A 3 -67.34 1.47 75.49
N TRP A 4 -68.27 0.64 74.99
CA TRP A 4 -68.13 -0.08 73.72
C TRP A 4 -68.30 0.81 72.48
N GLN A 5 -69.12 1.87 72.55
CA GLN A 5 -69.30 2.80 71.44
C GLN A 5 -68.11 3.76 71.30
N THR A 6 -67.51 4.17 72.42
CA THR A 6 -66.29 4.99 72.43
C THR A 6 -65.06 4.20 71.98
N LEU A 7 -64.94 2.92 72.36
CA LEU A 7 -63.88 2.03 71.85
C LEU A 7 -64.04 1.75 70.34
N ALA A 8 -65.24 1.46 69.87
CA ALA A 8 -65.50 1.24 68.44
C ALA A 8 -65.20 2.49 67.61
N ALA A 9 -65.64 3.68 68.07
CA ALA A 9 -65.36 4.95 67.40
C ALA A 9 -63.87 5.31 67.40
N ALA A 10 -63.15 5.04 68.49
CA ALA A 10 -61.70 5.28 68.57
C ALA A 10 -60.90 4.35 67.65
N VAL A 11 -61.28 3.07 67.55
CA VAL A 11 -60.64 2.10 66.66
C VAL A 11 -60.94 2.40 65.19
N LEU A 12 -62.19 2.73 64.84
CA LEU A 12 -62.59 3.12 63.48
C LEU A 12 -61.95 4.44 63.03
N GLY A 13 -61.91 5.44 63.92
CA GLY A 13 -61.26 6.72 63.64
C GLY A 13 -59.76 6.56 63.37
N ASN A 14 -59.07 5.77 64.20
CA ASN A 14 -57.64 5.49 64.00
C ASN A 14 -57.38 4.62 62.76
N ALA A 15 -58.26 3.68 62.42
CA ALA A 15 -58.14 2.86 61.22
C ALA A 15 -58.26 3.69 59.93
N ILE A 16 -59.17 4.67 59.90
CA ILE A 16 -59.33 5.58 58.76
C ILE A 16 -58.08 6.47 58.59
N VAL A 17 -57.55 7.01 59.70
CA VAL A 17 -56.33 7.82 59.66
C VAL A 17 -55.13 7.00 59.17
N LEU A 18 -54.97 5.76 59.65
CA LEU A 18 -53.92 4.86 59.18
C LEU A 18 -54.10 4.48 57.70
N ALA A 19 -55.33 4.31 57.21
CA ALA A 19 -55.60 4.04 55.80
C ALA A 19 -55.23 5.24 54.91
N VAL A 20 -55.56 6.47 55.33
CA VAL A 20 -55.20 7.70 54.61
C VAL A 20 -53.69 7.92 54.61
N LEU A 21 -53.02 7.71 55.74
CA LEU A 21 -51.56 7.80 55.85
C LEU A 21 -50.86 6.72 55.02
N GLY A 22 -51.37 5.50 55.01
CA GLY A 22 -50.86 4.40 54.18
C GLY A 22 -51.01 4.70 52.69
N TRP A 23 -52.16 5.26 52.28
CA TRP A 23 -52.40 5.67 50.90
C TRP A 23 -51.49 6.83 50.45
N LEU A 24 -51.32 7.86 51.31
CA LEU A 24 -50.40 8.97 51.04
C LEU A 24 -48.94 8.50 50.96
N GLY A 25 -48.51 7.64 51.89
CA GLY A 25 -47.17 7.06 51.90
C GLY A 25 -46.90 6.23 50.62
N LYS A 26 -47.85 5.38 50.24
CA LYS A 26 -47.77 4.60 48.98
C LYS A 26 -47.70 5.51 47.75
N SER A 27 -48.53 6.54 47.69
CA SER A 27 -48.57 7.49 46.56
C SER A 27 -47.27 8.29 46.41
N LEU A 28 -46.64 8.69 47.52
CA LEU A 28 -45.36 9.39 47.50
C LEU A 28 -44.20 8.46 47.09
N LEU A 29 -44.20 7.22 47.60
CA LEU A 29 -43.21 6.21 47.22
C LEU A 29 -43.32 5.84 45.74
N GLU A 30 -44.53 5.61 45.23
CA GLU A 30 -44.76 5.32 43.81
C GLU A 30 -44.29 6.46 42.91
N LYS A 31 -44.57 7.72 43.28
CA LYS A 31 -44.09 8.88 42.53
C LYS A 31 -42.57 9.02 42.55
N LEU A 32 -41.92 8.77 43.68
CA LEU A 32 -40.46 8.80 43.79
C LEU A 32 -39.82 7.69 42.96
N ILE A 33 -40.29 6.45 43.08
CA ILE A 33 -39.79 5.30 42.31
C ILE A 33 -39.99 5.51 40.81
N GLN A 34 -41.15 6.02 40.39
CA GLN A 34 -41.41 6.33 38.98
C GLN A 34 -40.52 7.46 38.47
N ARG A 35 -40.27 8.50 39.29
CA ARG A 35 -39.39 9.61 38.90
C ARG A 35 -37.95 9.14 38.76
N ASP A 36 -37.44 8.40 39.73
CA ASP A 36 -36.07 7.92 39.74
C ASP A 36 -35.87 6.91 38.61
N SER A 37 -36.82 6.00 38.37
CA SER A 37 -36.79 5.09 37.21
C SER A 37 -36.73 5.83 35.88
N LYS A 38 -37.48 6.93 35.72
CA LYS A 38 -37.44 7.76 34.51
C LYS A 38 -36.13 8.53 34.39
N GLN A 39 -35.59 9.05 35.49
CA GLN A 39 -34.29 9.73 35.49
C GLN A 39 -33.16 8.77 35.13
N PHE A 40 -33.13 7.57 35.72
CA PHE A 40 -32.18 6.53 35.35
C PHE A 40 -32.31 6.13 33.88
N GLU A 41 -33.52 6.00 33.35
CA GLU A 41 -33.72 5.69 31.93
C GLU A 41 -33.19 6.79 31.02
N ILE A 42 -33.45 8.06 31.36
CA ILE A 42 -32.96 9.23 30.61
C ILE A 42 -31.44 9.33 30.67
N GLU A 43 -30.84 9.19 31.85
CA GLU A 43 -29.37 9.21 32.01
C GLU A 43 -28.70 8.05 31.29
N LEU A 44 -29.28 6.85 31.38
CA LEU A 44 -28.74 5.68 30.70
C LEU A 44 -28.82 5.85 29.18
N LYS A 45 -29.95 6.33 28.64
CA LYS A 45 -30.10 6.63 27.22
C LYS A 45 -29.10 7.70 26.78
N ALA A 46 -29.01 8.81 27.50
CA ALA A 46 -28.05 9.86 27.19
C ALA A 46 -26.60 9.35 27.20
N LYS A 47 -26.24 8.50 28.17
CA LYS A 47 -24.90 7.91 28.25
C LYS A 47 -24.63 6.89 27.14
N VAL A 48 -25.63 6.07 26.80
CA VAL A 48 -25.55 5.13 25.67
C VAL A 48 -25.40 5.89 24.36
N ASP A 49 -26.22 6.93 24.12
CA ASP A 49 -26.14 7.74 22.91
C ASP A 49 -24.78 8.45 22.80
N THR A 50 -24.30 9.04 23.90
CA THR A 50 -22.99 9.69 23.94
C THR A 50 -21.85 8.71 23.64
N THR A 51 -21.86 7.53 24.28
CA THR A 51 -20.82 6.52 24.07
C THR A 51 -20.88 5.90 22.67
N LEU A 52 -22.08 5.74 22.12
CA LEU A 52 -22.30 5.26 20.76
C LEU A 52 -21.82 6.27 19.72
N GLU A 53 -22.08 7.56 19.92
CA GLU A 53 -21.55 8.64 19.08
C GLU A 53 -20.02 8.71 19.16
N GLN A 54 -19.45 8.61 20.36
CA GLN A 54 -18.00 8.58 20.56
C GLN A 54 -17.36 7.38 19.83
N PHE A 55 -17.94 6.19 19.96
CA PHE A 55 -17.44 4.99 19.31
C PHE A 55 -17.57 5.06 17.78
N LYS A 56 -18.70 5.60 17.26
CA LYS A 56 -18.87 5.85 15.82
C LYS A 56 -17.82 6.84 15.30
N ASN A 57 -17.58 7.94 16.02
CA ASN A 57 -16.56 8.92 15.65
C ASN A 57 -15.16 8.30 15.67
N GLU A 58 -14.83 7.48 16.66
CA GLU A 58 -13.55 6.79 16.71
C GLU A 58 -13.36 5.82 15.54
N LEU A 59 -14.40 5.04 15.20
CA LEU A 59 -14.36 4.16 14.03
C LEU A 59 -14.21 4.94 12.72
N GLN A 60 -14.94 6.05 12.56
CA GLN A 60 -14.82 6.92 11.39
C GLN A 60 -13.41 7.51 11.28
N LEU A 61 -12.83 8.01 12.38
CA LEU A 61 -11.46 8.51 12.42
C LEU A 61 -10.46 7.43 12.05
N ARG A 62 -10.56 6.23 12.64
CA ARG A 62 -9.66 5.11 12.30
C ARG A 62 -9.82 4.68 10.84
N SER A 63 -11.04 4.69 10.31
CA SER A 63 -11.31 4.39 8.90
C SER A 63 -10.69 5.43 7.97
N ILE A 64 -10.85 6.72 8.28
CA ILE A 64 -10.24 7.83 7.53
C ILE A 64 -8.72 7.75 7.59
N GLU A 65 -8.14 7.51 8.78
CA GLU A 65 -6.70 7.33 8.93
C GLU A 65 -6.18 6.16 8.10
N HIS A 66 -6.87 5.01 8.14
CA HIS A 66 -6.52 3.86 7.32
C HIS A 66 -6.60 4.19 5.83
N GLN A 67 -7.64 4.89 5.40
CA GLN A 67 -7.81 5.33 4.02
C GLN A 67 -6.70 6.29 3.59
N ILE A 68 -6.31 7.24 4.44
CA ILE A 68 -5.19 8.17 4.17
C ILE A 68 -3.86 7.42 4.10
N LYS A 69 -3.59 6.52 5.05
CA LYS A 69 -2.35 5.72 5.10
C LYS A 69 -2.25 4.81 3.88
N LEU A 70 -3.34 4.15 3.50
CA LEU A 70 -3.43 3.33 2.30
C LEU A 70 -3.23 4.19 1.05
N SER A 71 -3.93 5.31 0.94
CA SER A 71 -3.81 6.23 -0.20
C SER A 71 -2.36 6.69 -0.40
N ARG A 72 -1.68 7.13 0.67
CA ARG A 72 -0.26 7.52 0.62
C ARG A 72 0.67 6.37 0.25
N LEU A 73 0.40 5.15 0.73
CA LEU A 73 1.19 3.98 0.37
C LEU A 73 1.00 3.62 -1.11
N HIS A 74 -0.25 3.62 -1.59
CA HIS A 74 -0.57 3.36 -2.99
C HIS A 74 0.02 4.42 -3.91
N GLU A 75 -0.08 5.71 -3.54
CA GLU A 75 0.54 6.83 -4.25
C GLU A 75 2.06 6.65 -4.31
N ARG A 76 2.71 6.36 -3.16
CA ARG A 76 4.15 6.12 -3.11
C ARG A 76 4.57 4.94 -3.99
N ARG A 77 3.81 3.84 -3.96
CA ARG A 77 4.04 2.68 -4.82
C ARG A 77 3.91 3.04 -6.29
N ALA A 78 2.87 3.79 -6.67
CA ALA A 78 2.67 4.23 -8.04
C ALA A 78 3.82 5.09 -8.54
N THR A 79 4.30 6.05 -7.73
CA THR A 79 5.47 6.86 -8.06
C THR A 79 6.73 6.00 -8.25
N VAL A 80 6.99 5.06 -7.33
CA VAL A 80 8.16 4.17 -7.41
C VAL A 80 8.11 3.29 -8.66
N ILE A 81 6.94 2.73 -8.98
CA ILE A 81 6.72 1.91 -10.17
C ILE A 81 6.93 2.71 -11.44
N ALA A 82 6.36 3.91 -11.54
CA ALA A 82 6.52 4.78 -12.70
C ALA A 82 7.98 5.16 -12.96
N GLU A 83 8.71 5.55 -11.91
CA GLU A 83 10.12 5.92 -12.00
C GLU A 83 11.00 4.72 -12.39
N LEU A 84 10.73 3.54 -11.81
CA LEU A 84 11.44 2.31 -12.18
C LEU A 84 11.24 1.95 -13.64
N ASN A 85 10.02 2.08 -14.14
CA ASN A 85 9.72 1.80 -15.54
C ASN A 85 10.43 2.79 -16.48
N ALA A 86 10.51 4.07 -16.10
CA ALA A 86 11.26 5.09 -16.84
C ALA A 86 12.76 4.75 -16.90
N LEU A 87 13.38 4.46 -15.75
CA LEU A 87 14.79 4.07 -15.69
C LEU A 87 15.07 2.77 -16.46
N LEU A 88 14.15 1.80 -16.42
CA LEU A 88 14.26 0.58 -17.20
C LEU A 88 14.25 0.87 -18.69
N ALA A 89 13.33 1.72 -19.16
CA ALA A 89 13.27 2.11 -20.57
C ALA A 89 14.58 2.78 -21.04
N GLU A 90 15.17 3.65 -20.22
CA GLU A 90 16.46 4.28 -20.52
C GLU A 90 17.59 3.24 -20.62
N VAL A 91 17.66 2.29 -19.68
CA VAL A 91 18.63 1.18 -19.76
C VAL A 91 18.47 0.41 -21.07
N MET A 92 17.24 0.13 -21.49
CA MET A 92 16.98 -0.61 -22.73
C MET A 92 17.44 0.16 -23.96
N TRP A 93 17.13 1.46 -24.04
CA TRP A 93 17.54 2.29 -25.17
C TRP A 93 19.05 2.42 -25.28
N GLU A 94 19.75 2.64 -24.17
CA GLU A 94 21.21 2.73 -24.19
C GLU A 94 21.86 1.38 -24.51
N ALA A 95 21.35 0.28 -23.94
CA ALA A 95 21.84 -1.06 -24.24
C ALA A 95 21.60 -1.44 -25.71
N GLU A 96 20.47 -1.05 -26.29
CA GLU A 96 20.17 -1.23 -27.72
C GLU A 96 21.12 -0.43 -28.60
N SER A 97 21.34 0.86 -28.28
CA SER A 97 22.31 1.71 -28.98
C SER A 97 23.72 1.11 -28.94
N PHE A 98 24.13 0.61 -27.76
CA PHE A 98 25.43 -0.01 -27.57
C PHE A 98 25.57 -1.36 -28.29
N LEU A 99 24.55 -2.21 -28.28
CA LEU A 99 24.60 -3.53 -28.89
C LEU A 99 24.16 -3.56 -30.36
N SER A 100 23.72 -2.42 -30.92
CA SER A 100 23.37 -2.29 -32.33
C SER A 100 24.46 -2.78 -33.26
N LEU A 101 24.09 -3.63 -34.22
CA LEU A 101 24.96 -4.06 -35.32
C LEU A 101 25.11 -2.99 -36.41
N MET A 102 24.26 -1.96 -36.39
CA MET A 102 24.34 -0.81 -37.27
C MET A 102 24.96 0.37 -36.53
N GLU A 103 25.97 0.99 -37.15
CA GLU A 103 26.60 2.23 -36.67
C GLU A 103 26.40 3.30 -37.75
N PHE A 104 25.87 4.46 -37.35
CA PHE A 104 25.68 5.59 -38.25
C PHE A 104 26.81 6.61 -38.11
N ALA A 105 27.15 7.28 -39.21
CA ALA A 105 28.17 8.33 -39.19
C ALA A 105 27.74 9.49 -38.27
N GLY A 106 28.62 9.90 -37.36
CA GLY A 106 28.36 10.97 -36.39
C GLY A 106 27.77 10.50 -35.05
N GLU A 107 27.55 9.19 -34.88
CA GLU A 107 27.17 8.63 -33.58
C GLU A 107 28.35 8.60 -32.59
N PRO A 108 28.06 8.57 -31.28
CA PRO A 108 29.07 8.31 -30.26
C PRO A 108 29.77 6.97 -30.52
N SER A 109 31.05 6.90 -30.15
CA SER A 109 31.83 5.68 -30.22
C SER A 109 31.22 4.56 -29.38
N LYS A 110 31.53 3.29 -29.70
CA LYS A 110 31.09 2.15 -28.89
C LYS A 110 31.54 2.24 -27.42
N GLN A 111 32.69 2.86 -27.16
CA GLN A 111 33.18 3.07 -25.80
C GLN A 111 32.33 4.08 -25.04
N GLU A 112 31.94 5.19 -25.67
CA GLU A 112 31.02 6.17 -25.08
C GLU A 112 29.63 5.57 -24.84
N LYS A 113 29.10 4.82 -25.81
CA LYS A 113 27.81 4.11 -25.67
C LYS A 113 27.85 3.07 -24.53
N HIS A 114 28.96 2.33 -24.39
CA HIS A 114 29.16 1.40 -23.28
C HIS A 114 29.15 2.14 -21.93
N GLN A 115 29.87 3.26 -21.82
CA GLN A 115 29.90 4.04 -20.59
C GLN A 115 28.52 4.62 -20.25
N ALA A 116 27.79 5.14 -21.24
CA ALA A 116 26.42 5.62 -21.07
C ALA A 116 25.49 4.51 -20.55
N THR A 117 25.56 3.33 -21.16
CA THR A 117 24.79 2.15 -20.74
C THR A 117 25.12 1.73 -19.30
N MET A 118 26.41 1.69 -18.94
CA MET A 118 26.84 1.33 -17.59
C MET A 118 26.40 2.35 -16.54
N ASN A 119 26.38 3.65 -16.89
CA ASN A 119 25.84 4.69 -16.02
C ASN A 119 24.35 4.49 -15.76
N LYS A 120 23.56 4.21 -16.80
CA LYS A 120 22.11 3.96 -16.66
C LYS A 120 21.80 2.68 -15.89
N LEU A 121 22.55 1.60 -16.11
CA LEU A 121 22.46 0.39 -15.29
C LEU A 121 22.73 0.71 -13.81
N THR A 122 23.75 1.52 -13.52
CA THR A 122 24.09 1.90 -12.14
C THR A 122 22.99 2.74 -11.49
N GLU A 123 22.42 3.70 -12.23
CA GLU A 123 21.31 4.54 -11.80
C GLU A 123 20.07 3.69 -11.46
N PHE A 124 19.72 2.76 -12.36
CA PHE A 124 18.64 1.80 -12.18
C PHE A 124 18.83 0.99 -10.89
N PHE A 125 19.96 0.28 -10.74
CA PHE A 125 20.18 -0.57 -9.56
C PHE A 125 20.14 0.22 -8.25
N ARG A 126 20.72 1.43 -8.25
CA ARG A 126 20.71 2.30 -7.07
C ARG A 126 19.29 2.71 -6.69
N TYR A 127 18.44 3.01 -7.67
CA TYR A 127 17.04 3.34 -7.42
C TYR A 127 16.24 2.12 -6.96
N PHE A 128 16.42 0.99 -7.64
CA PHE A 128 15.74 -0.27 -7.36
C PHE A 128 16.02 -0.76 -5.94
N ASP A 129 17.28 -0.86 -5.54
CA ASP A 129 17.66 -1.33 -4.21
C ASP A 129 17.10 -0.45 -3.09
N LYS A 130 17.09 0.87 -3.29
CA LYS A 130 16.53 1.83 -2.32
C LYS A 130 15.02 1.73 -2.16
N ASN A 131 14.31 1.34 -3.22
CA ASN A 131 12.85 1.36 -3.25
C ASN A 131 12.21 -0.04 -3.27
N ARG A 132 13.00 -1.12 -3.22
CA ARG A 132 12.54 -2.52 -3.25
C ARG A 132 11.45 -2.82 -2.23
N ILE A 133 11.48 -2.18 -1.06
CA ILE A 133 10.48 -2.35 0.03
C ILE A 133 9.05 -1.98 -0.40
N TYR A 134 8.90 -1.13 -1.42
CA TYR A 134 7.59 -0.71 -1.91
C TYR A 134 7.01 -1.67 -2.95
N LEU A 135 7.80 -2.62 -3.43
CA LEU A 135 7.44 -3.50 -4.53
C LEU A 135 7.08 -4.92 -4.03
N PRO A 136 6.16 -5.62 -4.73
CA PRO A 136 5.96 -7.05 -4.52
C PRO A 136 7.23 -7.85 -4.85
N GLN A 137 7.44 -8.95 -4.12
CA GLN A 137 8.61 -9.81 -4.29
C GLN A 137 8.74 -10.35 -5.72
N LYS A 138 7.67 -10.87 -6.31
CA LYS A 138 7.66 -11.39 -7.68
C LYS A 138 8.15 -10.36 -8.69
N LEU A 139 7.68 -9.12 -8.57
CA LEU A 139 8.08 -8.02 -9.43
C LEU A 139 9.56 -7.69 -9.27
N CYS A 140 10.08 -7.75 -8.05
CA CYS A 140 11.50 -7.56 -7.79
C CYS A 140 12.34 -8.63 -8.49
N GLU A 141 11.94 -9.89 -8.38
CA GLU A 141 12.64 -11.02 -8.99
C GLU A 141 12.64 -10.93 -10.52
N THR A 142 11.48 -10.63 -11.13
CA THR A 142 11.37 -10.45 -12.59
C THR A 142 12.21 -9.28 -13.07
N THR A 143 12.10 -8.13 -12.39
CA THR A 143 12.87 -6.91 -12.74
C THR A 143 14.37 -7.14 -12.64
N GLU A 144 14.81 -7.72 -11.52
CA GLU A 144 16.22 -8.01 -11.25
C GLU A 144 16.78 -8.97 -12.30
N LYS A 145 16.03 -10.02 -12.66
CA LYS A 145 16.41 -10.97 -13.71
C LYS A 145 16.65 -10.27 -15.05
N ILE A 146 15.69 -9.48 -15.53
CA ILE A 146 15.79 -8.80 -16.84
C ILE A 146 17.03 -7.89 -16.88
N VAL A 147 17.21 -7.07 -15.85
CA VAL A 147 18.30 -6.09 -15.85
C VAL A 147 19.67 -6.76 -15.68
N LEU A 148 19.74 -7.88 -14.94
CA LEU A 148 20.95 -8.69 -14.88
C LEU A 148 21.27 -9.34 -16.22
N GLU A 149 20.29 -9.85 -16.96
CA GLU A 149 20.49 -10.39 -18.32
C GLU A 149 21.03 -9.31 -19.28
N VAL A 150 20.44 -8.11 -19.26
CA VAL A 150 20.93 -6.96 -20.04
C VAL A 150 22.38 -6.64 -19.68
N ARG A 151 22.66 -6.50 -18.38
CA ARG A 151 24.00 -6.21 -17.86
C ARG A 151 25.02 -7.26 -18.29
N GLN A 152 24.65 -8.55 -18.27
CA GLN A 152 25.52 -9.63 -18.72
C GLN A 152 25.92 -9.46 -20.19
N HIS A 153 24.96 -9.16 -21.07
CA HIS A 153 25.26 -8.93 -22.49
C HIS A 153 26.12 -7.68 -22.72
N VAL A 154 25.81 -6.59 -22.01
CA VAL A 154 26.59 -5.34 -22.08
C VAL A 154 28.03 -5.58 -21.65
N ILE A 155 28.26 -6.25 -20.52
CA ILE A 155 29.61 -6.56 -20.01
C ILE A 155 30.33 -7.52 -20.96
N LYS A 156 29.65 -8.58 -21.40
CA LYS A 156 30.26 -9.62 -22.24
C LYS A 156 30.79 -9.06 -23.55
N PHE A 157 30.12 -8.08 -24.15
CA PHE A 157 30.67 -7.39 -25.32
C PHE A 157 31.66 -6.28 -24.92
N GLY A 158 31.37 -5.53 -23.85
CA GLY A 158 32.17 -4.42 -23.35
C GLY A 158 33.62 -4.76 -23.02
N VAL A 159 33.92 -5.98 -22.56
CA VAL A 159 35.31 -6.40 -22.29
C VAL A 159 36.21 -6.31 -23.52
N TYR A 160 35.67 -6.51 -24.73
CA TYR A 160 36.43 -6.49 -25.97
C TYR A 160 36.71 -5.07 -26.50
N LEU A 161 36.10 -4.03 -25.93
CA LEU A 161 36.29 -2.64 -26.40
C LEU A 161 37.69 -2.08 -26.11
N HIS A 162 38.42 -2.71 -25.19
CA HIS A 162 39.78 -2.31 -24.81
C HIS A 162 40.84 -2.88 -25.77
N TRP A 163 40.44 -3.71 -26.74
CA TRP A 163 41.35 -4.34 -27.68
C TRP A 163 41.12 -3.83 -29.09
N GLU A 164 42.21 -3.46 -29.77
CA GLU A 164 42.16 -3.16 -31.20
C GLU A 164 41.89 -4.43 -32.00
N ASP A 165 40.99 -4.34 -32.98
CA ASP A 165 40.63 -5.50 -33.81
C ASP A 165 41.81 -6.07 -34.60
N ALA A 166 42.82 -5.26 -34.90
CA ALA A 166 44.04 -5.72 -35.56
C ALA A 166 44.92 -6.61 -34.65
N ALA A 167 44.79 -6.46 -33.32
CA ALA A 167 45.57 -7.20 -32.34
C ALA A 167 44.93 -8.53 -31.90
N LEU A 168 43.68 -8.80 -32.31
CA LEU A 168 42.94 -10.00 -31.90
C LEU A 168 43.27 -11.21 -32.77
N MET A 169 43.57 -12.33 -32.10
CA MET A 169 43.63 -13.66 -32.72
C MET A 169 42.26 -14.05 -33.29
N ASP A 170 42.23 -14.90 -34.32
CA ASP A 170 40.99 -15.30 -35.01
C ASP A 170 39.92 -15.87 -34.06
N HIS A 171 40.31 -16.67 -33.06
CA HIS A 171 39.37 -17.20 -32.08
C HIS A 171 38.76 -16.09 -31.20
N THR A 172 39.56 -15.13 -30.75
CA THR A 172 39.09 -14.01 -29.91
C THR A 172 38.20 -13.06 -30.69
N ARG A 173 38.51 -12.84 -31.98
CA ARG A 173 37.66 -12.06 -32.90
C ARG A 173 36.29 -12.73 -33.07
N LYS A 174 36.26 -14.06 -33.17
CA LYS A 174 35.01 -14.82 -33.23
C LYS A 174 34.22 -14.68 -31.92
N GLU A 175 34.86 -14.82 -30.76
CA GLU A 175 34.19 -14.65 -29.46
C GLU A 175 33.62 -13.24 -29.27
N LYS A 176 34.33 -12.19 -29.71
CA LYS A 176 33.83 -10.81 -29.74
C LYS A 176 32.55 -10.70 -30.58
N ASN A 177 32.58 -11.22 -31.80
CA ASN A 177 31.42 -11.20 -32.71
C ASN A 177 30.24 -12.02 -32.15
N ASP A 178 30.51 -13.19 -31.57
CA ASP A 178 29.49 -14.03 -30.93
C ASP A 178 28.87 -13.32 -29.73
N ALA A 179 29.67 -12.59 -28.93
CA ALA A 179 29.18 -11.77 -27.83
C ALA A 179 28.32 -10.60 -28.33
N TRP A 180 28.74 -9.92 -29.41
CA TRP A 180 28.00 -8.80 -29.98
C TRP A 180 26.67 -9.23 -30.59
N ILE A 181 26.69 -10.24 -31.48
CA ILE A 181 25.49 -10.79 -32.12
C ILE A 181 24.55 -11.39 -31.07
N GLY A 182 25.10 -12.12 -30.09
CA GLY A 182 24.32 -12.69 -28.99
C GLY A 182 23.63 -11.61 -28.17
N GLY A 183 24.35 -10.54 -27.81
CA GLY A 183 23.78 -9.40 -27.08
C GLY A 183 22.70 -8.67 -27.88
N TRP A 184 22.93 -8.42 -29.17
CA TRP A 184 21.94 -7.81 -30.05
C TRP A 184 20.66 -8.64 -30.16
N ASN A 185 20.80 -9.96 -30.37
CA ASN A 185 19.66 -10.85 -30.46
C ASN A 185 18.85 -10.92 -29.16
N ALA A 186 19.52 -10.89 -28.00
CA ALA A 186 18.85 -10.86 -26.71
C ALA A 186 18.05 -9.55 -26.53
N ILE A 187 18.67 -8.40 -26.81
CA ILE A 187 18.03 -7.07 -26.72
C ILE A 187 16.87 -6.92 -27.69
N LYS A 188 16.98 -7.46 -28.92
CA LYS A 188 15.92 -7.31 -29.91
C LYS A 188 14.76 -8.28 -29.75
N ASN A 189 15.00 -9.50 -29.30
CA ASN A 189 13.98 -10.56 -29.37
C ASN A 189 13.48 -11.00 -27.99
N GLN A 190 14.37 -11.13 -27.00
CA GLN A 190 14.02 -11.74 -25.72
C GLN A 190 13.59 -10.69 -24.71
N ILE A 191 14.39 -9.63 -24.58
CA ILE A 191 14.19 -8.58 -23.58
C ILE A 191 12.88 -7.78 -23.77
N PRO A 192 12.42 -7.45 -24.99
CA PRO A 192 11.15 -6.73 -25.17
C PRO A 192 9.93 -7.54 -24.71
N ALA A 193 9.95 -8.87 -24.92
CA ALA A 193 8.85 -9.73 -24.49
C ALA A 193 8.72 -9.75 -22.96
N VAL A 194 9.84 -9.90 -22.24
CA VAL A 194 9.83 -9.91 -20.77
C VAL A 194 9.53 -8.50 -20.22
N ARG A 195 9.94 -7.44 -20.92
CA ARG A 195 9.57 -6.06 -20.58
C ARG A 195 8.06 -5.83 -20.64
N VAL A 196 7.38 -6.29 -21.69
CA VAL A 196 5.91 -6.16 -21.80
C VAL A 196 5.21 -6.90 -20.65
N GLU A 197 5.71 -8.08 -20.31
CA GLU A 197 5.19 -8.84 -19.16
C GLU A 197 5.34 -8.06 -17.85
N LEU A 198 6.49 -7.42 -17.64
CA LEU A 198 6.74 -6.55 -16.48
C LEU A 198 5.86 -5.30 -16.47
N GLU A 199 5.67 -4.64 -17.62
CA GLU A 199 4.79 -3.48 -17.76
C GLU A 199 3.34 -3.84 -17.41
N ASN A 200 2.87 -5.03 -17.80
CA ASN A 200 1.56 -5.54 -17.41
C ASN A 200 1.46 -5.79 -15.90
N GLU A 201 2.50 -6.36 -15.27
CA GLU A 201 2.53 -6.49 -13.81
C GLU A 201 2.51 -5.12 -13.10
N PHE A 202 3.19 -4.11 -13.66
CA PHE A 202 3.11 -2.74 -13.16
C PHE A 202 1.70 -2.16 -13.28
N LEU A 203 1.02 -2.35 -14.41
CA LEU A 203 -0.35 -1.87 -14.62
C LEU A 203 -1.33 -2.52 -13.63
N LEU A 204 -1.26 -3.83 -13.43
CA LEU A 204 -2.11 -4.55 -12.47
C LEU A 204 -1.91 -4.06 -11.02
N LEU A 205 -0.71 -3.58 -10.68
CA LEU A 205 -0.43 -3.02 -9.36
C LEU A 205 -0.93 -1.59 -9.19
N LEU A 206 -1.06 -0.85 -10.28
CA LEU A 206 -1.62 0.51 -10.31
C LEU A 206 -3.14 0.48 -10.31
N ASP A 207 -3.75 -0.45 -11.04
CA ASP A 207 -5.19 -0.69 -11.07
C ASP A 207 -5.52 -2.19 -11.03
N PRO A 208 -5.84 -2.75 -9.84
CA PRO A 208 -6.21 -4.16 -9.71
C PRO A 208 -7.51 -4.56 -10.42
N ASN A 209 -8.28 -3.60 -10.95
CA ASN A 209 -9.58 -3.85 -11.60
C ASN A 209 -9.52 -3.67 -13.13
N SER A 210 -8.36 -3.39 -13.73
CA SER A 210 -8.16 -3.19 -15.18
C SER A 210 -7.92 -4.50 -15.94
#